data_AF-A0A1J5T5T6-F1
#
_entry.id   AF-A0A1J5T5T6-F1
#
_cell.length_a   1.000
_cell.length_b   1.000
_cell.length_c   1.000
_cell.angle_alpha   90.00
_cell.angle_beta   90.00
_cell.angle_gamma   90.00
#
_symmetry.space_group_name_H-M   'P 1'
#
loop_
_entity.id
_entity.type
_entity.pdbx_description
1 polymer ?
#
loop_
_entity_poly.entity_id
_entity_poly.type
_entity_poly.pdbx_seq_one_letter_code
_entity_poly.pdbx_strand_id
1 'polypeptide(L)'
;MINNFGLKRVKNAFNSMSKLVEIGDHSYSHKIVKKINTRPDKLPANFKEIKEEFQINTNLFQKYFSGQDIVNRGYRTPLGHKNGLKGEFKLLDTLKNLKVKYISSDLRDTNDSLHPKLITENGNIRQPYRYENGLLEIPAIGWQDTAFSGTSNTKLFENPPTNLLEILTYYQGLFLEANQLSQKIERDVFLGLVMHPYDVSFYDKDNSLFPKIKKELESIGGSFHTYGEISNHFDN
;
A
#
# COMPACT_ATOMS: atom_id res chain seq x y z
N MET A 1 25.90 -19.80 14.34
CA MET A 1 24.85 -18.83 13.97
C MET A 1 23.51 -19.51 14.09
N ILE A 2 22.71 -19.11 15.08
CA ILE A 2 21.37 -19.63 15.29
C ILE A 2 20.51 -19.21 14.10
N ASN A 3 19.73 -20.16 13.60
CA ASN A 3 18.85 -20.11 12.44
C ASN A 3 17.67 -19.15 12.70
N ASN A 4 17.94 -17.85 12.92
CA ASN A 4 16.96 -16.86 13.40
C ASN A 4 15.72 -16.73 12.52
N PHE A 5 15.82 -17.14 11.25
CA PHE A 5 14.70 -17.24 10.33
C PHE A 5 14.71 -18.62 9.68
N GLY A 6 14.40 -19.68 10.44
CA GLY A 6 14.40 -21.05 9.93
C GLY A 6 13.64 -21.19 8.59
N LEU A 7 14.12 -22.05 7.70
CA LEU A 7 13.61 -22.24 6.33
C LEU A 7 12.07 -22.31 6.21
N LYS A 8 11.42 -22.99 7.16
CA LYS A 8 9.95 -23.11 7.22
C LYS A 8 9.27 -21.74 7.38
N ARG A 9 9.86 -20.85 8.19
CA ARG A 9 9.35 -19.51 8.45
C ARG A 9 9.43 -18.62 7.21
N VAL A 10 10.56 -18.63 6.51
CA VAL A 10 10.72 -17.91 5.24
C VAL A 10 9.73 -18.44 4.21
N LYS A 11 9.61 -19.76 4.05
CA LYS A 11 8.64 -20.37 3.13
C LYS A 11 7.19 -19.99 3.47
N ASN A 12 6.83 -19.93 4.74
CA ASN A 12 5.48 -19.52 5.16
C ASN A 12 5.22 -18.02 4.94
N ALA A 13 6.20 -17.15 5.23
CA ALA A 13 6.07 -15.71 5.05
C ALA A 13 5.93 -15.31 3.57
N PHE A 14 6.59 -16.05 2.68
CA PHE A 14 6.48 -15.86 1.22
C PHE A 14 5.57 -16.91 0.56
N ASN A 15 4.64 -17.52 1.31
CA ASN A 15 3.72 -18.49 0.74
C ASN A 15 2.68 -17.78 -0.13
N SER A 16 2.99 -17.65 -1.41
CA SER A 16 2.13 -17.01 -2.38
C SER A 16 0.79 -17.73 -2.55
N MET A 17 0.68 -19.01 -2.18
CA MET A 17 -0.57 -19.79 -2.23
C MET A 17 -1.52 -19.51 -1.06
N SER A 18 -1.11 -18.70 -0.09
CA SER A 18 -1.98 -18.26 1.00
C SER A 18 -3.09 -17.33 0.48
N LYS A 19 -4.33 -17.52 0.92
CA LYS A 19 -5.45 -16.60 0.61
C LYS A 19 -5.23 -15.18 1.16
N LEU A 20 -4.32 -15.04 2.12
CA LEU A 20 -3.96 -13.75 2.70
C LEU A 20 -2.87 -13.01 1.90
N VAL A 21 -2.37 -13.61 0.81
CA VAL A 21 -1.28 -13.06 0.01
C VAL A 21 -1.79 -12.81 -1.41
N GLU A 22 -1.58 -11.59 -1.87
CA GLU A 22 -1.78 -11.18 -3.25
C GLU A 22 -0.45 -10.66 -3.81
N ILE A 23 -0.14 -11.02 -5.06
CA ILE A 23 1.02 -10.49 -5.77
C ILE A 23 0.59 -9.27 -6.60
N GLY A 24 1.04 -8.09 -6.17
CA GLY A 24 0.91 -6.83 -6.90
C GLY A 24 2.20 -6.41 -7.61
N ASP A 25 2.08 -5.50 -8.56
CA ASP A 25 3.21 -4.90 -9.27
C ASP A 25 3.66 -3.60 -8.59
N HIS A 26 4.98 -3.36 -8.58
CA HIS A 26 5.58 -2.17 -7.96
C HIS A 26 6.62 -1.48 -8.87
N SER A 27 6.50 -1.63 -10.19
CA SER A 27 7.57 -1.32 -11.16
C SER A 27 8.78 -2.24 -10.96
N TYR A 28 9.56 -2.48 -12.01
CA TYR A 28 10.77 -3.29 -11.95
C TYR A 28 11.93 -2.53 -11.31
N SER A 29 12.20 -1.30 -11.77
CA SER A 29 13.30 -0.45 -11.33
C SER A 29 12.90 0.61 -10.29
N HIS A 30 11.67 0.52 -9.76
CA HIS A 30 11.14 1.44 -8.75
C HIS A 30 11.16 2.92 -9.21
N LYS A 31 10.89 3.16 -10.51
CA LYS A 31 10.73 4.51 -11.08
C LYS A 31 9.41 5.14 -10.61
N ILE A 32 9.46 6.40 -10.18
CA ILE A 32 8.23 7.15 -9.89
C ILE A 32 7.49 7.47 -11.19
N VAL A 33 6.19 7.70 -11.11
CA VAL A 33 5.35 7.92 -12.31
C VAL A 33 4.79 9.33 -12.42
N LYS A 34 4.88 10.11 -11.35
CA LYS A 34 4.45 11.50 -11.25
C LYS A 34 5.42 12.27 -10.37
N LYS A 35 5.63 13.56 -10.67
CA LYS A 35 6.52 14.43 -9.91
C LYS A 35 6.09 14.51 -8.44
N ILE A 36 7.06 14.49 -7.53
CA ILE A 36 6.88 14.69 -6.09
C ILE A 36 7.70 15.93 -5.70
N ASN A 37 7.07 16.98 -5.17
CA ASN A 37 7.76 18.26 -4.97
C ASN A 37 8.88 18.17 -3.93
N THR A 38 8.69 17.34 -2.91
CA THR A 38 9.68 17.09 -1.86
C THR A 38 10.80 16.13 -2.29
N ARG A 39 10.75 15.55 -3.49
CA ARG A 39 11.74 14.60 -4.04
C ARG A 39 12.18 14.98 -5.47
N PRO A 40 12.79 16.16 -5.65
CA PRO A 40 13.25 16.61 -6.96
C PRO A 40 14.37 15.73 -7.55
N ASP A 41 15.03 14.91 -6.72
CA ASP A 41 16.03 13.92 -7.12
C ASP A 41 15.44 12.74 -7.91
N LYS A 42 14.11 12.58 -7.91
CA LYS A 42 13.41 11.51 -8.61
C LYS A 42 12.69 12.07 -9.83
N LEU A 43 13.07 11.59 -11.00
CA LEU A 43 12.45 11.94 -12.27
C LEU A 43 11.34 10.94 -12.60
N PRO A 44 10.12 11.41 -12.96
CA PRO A 44 9.04 10.52 -13.35
C PRO A 44 9.30 9.88 -14.70
N ALA A 45 9.08 8.57 -14.75
CA ALA A 45 9.02 7.82 -15.98
C ALA A 45 7.73 8.16 -16.74
N ASN A 46 7.81 8.17 -18.07
CA ASN A 46 6.63 8.37 -18.88
C ASN A 46 5.81 7.06 -19.05
N PHE A 47 4.59 7.18 -19.57
CA PHE A 47 3.68 6.03 -19.72
C PHE A 47 4.23 4.87 -20.56
N LYS A 48 5.13 5.12 -21.54
CA LYS A 48 5.76 4.06 -22.33
C LYS A 48 6.78 3.28 -21.48
N GLU A 49 7.58 3.99 -20.70
CA GLU A 49 8.53 3.35 -19.78
C GLU A 49 7.79 2.52 -18.73
N ILE A 50 6.66 3.01 -18.19
CA ILE A 50 5.86 2.24 -17.23
C ILE A 50 5.24 1.00 -17.87
N LYS A 51 4.84 1.09 -19.14
CA LYS A 51 4.40 -0.09 -19.89
C LYS A 51 5.51 -1.14 -20.00
N GLU A 52 6.73 -0.72 -20.32
CA GLU A 52 7.90 -1.61 -20.42
C GLU A 52 8.22 -2.27 -19.07
N GLU A 53 8.26 -1.48 -17.99
CA GLU A 53 8.47 -1.95 -16.61
C GLU A 53 7.43 -3.03 -16.22
N PHE A 54 6.16 -2.79 -16.53
CA PHE A 54 5.08 -3.74 -16.25
C PHE A 54 5.20 -5.03 -17.08
N GLN A 55 5.67 -4.94 -18.33
CA GLN A 55 5.90 -6.10 -19.18
C GLN A 55 7.09 -6.95 -18.68
N ILE A 56 8.17 -6.30 -18.22
CA ILE A 56 9.31 -6.99 -17.59
C ILE A 56 8.82 -7.77 -16.36
N ASN A 57 8.07 -7.11 -15.46
CA ASN A 57 7.51 -7.77 -14.28
C ASN A 57 6.54 -8.89 -14.64
N THR A 58 5.74 -8.74 -15.69
CA THR A 58 4.83 -9.81 -16.17
C THR A 58 5.61 -11.07 -16.54
N ASN A 59 6.71 -10.93 -17.28
CA ASN A 59 7.56 -12.06 -17.66
C ASN A 59 8.22 -12.73 -16.44
N LEU A 60 8.70 -11.93 -15.48
CA LEU A 60 9.29 -12.44 -14.24
C LEU A 60 8.26 -13.18 -13.39
N PHE A 61 7.08 -12.60 -13.24
CA PHE A 61 6.02 -13.21 -12.44
C PHE A 61 5.52 -14.50 -13.09
N GLN A 62 5.35 -14.55 -14.41
CA GLN A 62 5.02 -15.80 -15.12
C GLN A 62 6.07 -16.89 -14.89
N LYS A 63 7.35 -16.51 -14.85
CA LYS A 63 8.46 -17.44 -14.65
C LYS A 63 8.49 -18.02 -13.23
N TYR A 64 8.23 -17.20 -12.20
CA TYR A 64 8.43 -17.59 -10.80
C TYR A 64 7.13 -17.91 -10.04
N PHE A 65 5.98 -17.47 -10.54
CA PHE A 65 4.66 -17.63 -9.92
C PHE A 65 3.64 -18.23 -10.90
N SER A 66 4.08 -19.14 -11.77
CA SER A 66 3.28 -19.75 -12.86
C SER A 66 1.97 -20.44 -12.43
N GLY A 67 1.77 -20.69 -11.13
CA GLY A 67 0.52 -21.21 -10.56
C GLY A 67 -0.52 -20.15 -10.15
N GLN A 68 -0.28 -18.87 -10.44
CA GLN A 68 -1.15 -17.76 -10.03
C GLN A 68 -1.67 -16.95 -11.21
N ASP A 69 -2.92 -16.49 -11.11
CA ASP A 69 -3.46 -15.53 -12.06
C ASP A 69 -2.88 -14.14 -11.78
N ILE A 70 -1.83 -13.80 -12.52
CA ILE A 70 -1.13 -12.52 -12.43
C ILE A 70 -1.52 -11.54 -13.57
N VAL A 71 -2.47 -11.94 -14.44
CA VAL A 71 -2.83 -11.19 -15.66
C VAL A 71 -3.60 -9.92 -15.31
N ASN A 72 -4.28 -9.90 -14.17
CA ASN A 72 -5.04 -8.75 -13.67
C ASN A 72 -4.58 -8.37 -12.25
N ARG A 73 -3.26 -8.29 -12.03
CA ARG A 73 -2.72 -7.85 -10.74
C ARG A 73 -2.89 -6.34 -10.54
N GLY A 74 -2.90 -5.91 -9.28
CA GLY A 74 -2.85 -4.49 -8.95
C GLY A 74 -1.50 -3.86 -9.23
N TYR A 75 -1.47 -2.53 -9.31
CA TYR A 75 -0.25 -1.74 -9.49
C TYR A 75 -0.12 -0.69 -8.38
N ARG A 76 0.93 -0.80 -7.57
CA ARG A 76 1.31 0.23 -6.59
C ARG A 76 2.46 1.06 -7.14
N THR A 77 2.31 2.38 -7.20
CA THR A 77 3.37 3.25 -7.70
C THR A 77 4.52 3.35 -6.70
N PRO A 78 5.78 3.31 -7.14
CA PRO A 78 6.92 3.71 -6.33
C PRO A 78 6.75 5.10 -5.69
N LEU A 79 7.05 5.19 -4.40
CA LEU A 79 6.96 6.39 -3.56
C LEU A 79 5.58 7.04 -3.38
N GLY A 80 4.57 6.66 -4.15
CA GLY A 80 3.21 7.22 -4.07
C GLY A 80 3.13 8.73 -4.32
N HIS A 81 1.90 9.21 -4.44
CA HIS A 81 1.59 10.56 -4.86
C HIS A 81 0.42 11.12 -4.06
N LYS A 82 0.34 12.44 -3.94
CA LYS A 82 -0.86 13.12 -3.47
C LYS A 82 -1.93 13.07 -4.56
N ASN A 83 -3.15 12.65 -4.19
CA ASN A 83 -4.29 12.47 -5.11
C ASN A 83 -4.01 11.45 -6.22
N GLY A 84 -3.13 10.49 -5.95
CA GLY A 84 -2.72 9.44 -6.88
C GLY A 84 -2.35 9.94 -8.26
N LEU A 85 -2.88 9.28 -9.28
CA LEU A 85 -2.61 9.55 -10.71
C LEU A 85 -3.59 10.52 -11.35
N LYS A 86 -4.34 11.30 -10.56
CA LYS A 86 -5.27 12.29 -11.12
C LYS A 86 -4.53 13.24 -12.07
N GLY A 87 -5.06 13.38 -13.29
CA GLY A 87 -4.48 14.17 -14.38
C GLY A 87 -3.51 13.41 -15.30
N GLU A 88 -3.06 12.21 -14.93
CA GLU A 88 -2.12 11.40 -15.72
C GLU A 88 -2.86 10.51 -16.73
N PHE A 89 -3.71 11.11 -17.58
CA PHE A 89 -4.66 10.38 -18.44
C PHE A 89 -4.01 9.30 -19.32
N LYS A 90 -2.88 9.62 -19.97
CA LYS A 90 -2.17 8.65 -20.83
C LYS A 90 -1.62 7.46 -20.04
N LEU A 91 -1.16 7.69 -18.82
CA LEU A 91 -0.67 6.63 -17.94
C LEU A 91 -1.84 5.77 -17.46
N LEU A 92 -2.93 6.39 -17.00
CA LEU A 92 -4.14 5.69 -16.58
C LEU A 92 -4.70 4.80 -17.71
N ASP A 93 -4.78 5.30 -18.93
CA ASP A 93 -5.24 4.52 -20.08
C ASP A 93 -4.27 3.39 -20.43
N THR A 94 -2.97 3.63 -20.28
CA THR A 94 -1.95 2.59 -20.46
C THR A 94 -2.14 1.47 -19.43
N LEU A 95 -2.32 1.79 -18.15
CA LEU A 95 -2.56 0.81 -17.08
C LEU A 95 -3.87 0.05 -17.32
N LYS A 96 -4.93 0.74 -17.77
CA LYS A 96 -6.21 0.10 -18.13
C LYS A 96 -6.06 -0.88 -19.29
N ASN A 97 -5.33 -0.49 -20.34
CA ASN A 97 -5.04 -1.35 -21.48
C ASN A 97 -4.17 -2.56 -21.13
N LEU A 98 -3.34 -2.42 -20.09
CA LEU A 98 -2.58 -3.52 -19.49
C LEU A 98 -3.41 -4.42 -18.56
N LYS A 99 -4.72 -4.13 -18.42
CA LYS A 99 -5.66 -4.85 -17.55
C LYS A 99 -5.28 -4.84 -16.07
N VAL A 100 -4.63 -3.76 -15.62
CA VAL A 100 -4.42 -3.53 -14.18
C VAL A 100 -5.77 -3.49 -13.47
N LYS A 101 -5.93 -4.31 -12.43
CA LYS A 101 -7.21 -4.46 -11.71
C LYS A 101 -7.53 -3.27 -10.83
N TYR A 102 -6.55 -2.80 -10.08
CA TYR A 102 -6.62 -1.60 -9.26
C TYR A 102 -5.25 -0.92 -9.20
N ILE A 103 -5.26 0.36 -8.83
CA ILE A 103 -4.07 1.16 -8.58
C ILE A 103 -3.99 1.47 -7.08
N SER A 104 -2.79 1.48 -6.52
CA SER A 104 -2.53 2.04 -5.18
C SER A 104 -1.39 3.05 -5.28
N SER A 105 -1.75 4.29 -5.55
CA SER A 105 -0.85 5.41 -5.84
C SER A 105 -1.11 6.64 -5.00
N ASP A 106 -2.32 6.82 -4.46
CA ASP A 106 -2.64 7.93 -3.56
C ASP A 106 -2.14 7.62 -2.14
N LEU A 107 -0.85 7.86 -1.91
CA LEU A 107 -0.17 7.49 -0.67
C LEU A 107 0.37 8.69 0.12
N ARG A 108 0.15 9.93 -0.34
CA ARG A 108 0.72 11.13 0.30
C ARG A 108 -0.35 12.12 0.72
N ASP A 109 -0.04 12.89 1.77
CA ASP A 109 -0.87 13.99 2.25
C ASP A 109 -0.69 15.27 1.43
N THR A 110 -1.28 16.38 1.91
CA THR A 110 -1.17 17.66 1.21
C THR A 110 0.23 18.24 1.05
N ASN A 111 1.16 17.86 1.92
CA ASN A 111 2.54 18.32 1.95
C ASN A 111 3.51 17.33 1.26
N ASP A 112 2.97 16.36 0.50
CA ASP A 112 3.72 15.23 -0.03
C ASP A 112 4.41 14.40 1.08
N SER A 113 3.87 14.38 2.31
CA SER A 113 4.38 13.59 3.42
C SER A 113 3.82 12.16 3.45
N LEU A 114 4.30 11.37 4.40
CA LEU A 114 4.01 9.94 4.54
C LEU A 114 2.89 9.63 5.56
N HIS A 115 2.05 10.62 5.88
CA HIS A 115 0.93 10.48 6.81
C HIS A 115 -0.43 10.89 6.18
N PRO A 116 -0.87 10.29 5.05
CA PRO A 116 -2.21 10.53 4.53
C PRO A 116 -3.29 10.13 5.55
N LYS A 117 -4.03 11.09 6.08
CA LYS A 117 -5.04 10.84 7.14
C LYS A 117 -6.30 10.18 6.60
N LEU A 118 -7.01 9.46 7.48
CA LEU A 118 -8.32 8.85 7.19
C LEU A 118 -9.34 9.92 6.79
N ILE A 119 -9.34 11.05 7.51
CA ILE A 119 -10.08 12.25 7.16
C ILE A 119 -9.10 13.25 6.53
N THR A 120 -9.38 13.64 5.29
CA THR A 120 -8.60 14.64 4.56
C THR A 120 -8.72 16.03 5.19
N GLU A 121 -7.84 16.95 4.83
CA GLU A 121 -7.85 18.33 5.34
C GLU A 121 -9.16 19.07 5.03
N ASN A 122 -9.90 18.62 4.01
CA ASN A 122 -11.20 19.16 3.61
C ASN A 122 -12.39 18.45 4.30
N GLY A 123 -12.14 17.56 5.27
CA GLY A 123 -13.18 16.84 5.99
C GLY A 123 -13.76 15.62 5.26
N ASN A 124 -13.27 15.30 4.05
CA ASN A 124 -13.71 14.12 3.30
C ASN A 124 -13.03 12.85 3.84
N ILE A 125 -13.75 11.74 3.83
CA ILE A 125 -13.20 10.43 4.15
C ILE A 125 -12.37 9.94 2.96
N ARG A 126 -11.09 9.64 3.20
CA ARG A 126 -10.20 9.01 2.23
C ARG A 126 -10.57 7.52 2.13
N GLN A 127 -11.17 7.11 1.02
CA GLN A 127 -11.61 5.74 0.72
C GLN A 127 -11.33 5.41 -0.75
N PRO A 128 -11.40 4.14 -1.18
CA PRO A 128 -11.25 3.79 -2.58
C PRO A 128 -12.19 4.60 -3.49
N TYR A 129 -11.68 5.00 -4.66
CA TYR A 129 -12.39 5.84 -5.61
C TYR A 129 -12.01 5.48 -7.04
N ARG A 130 -12.84 5.85 -8.02
CA ARG A 130 -12.53 5.59 -9.44
C ARG A 130 -11.95 6.83 -10.11
N TYR A 131 -10.92 6.61 -10.93
CA TYR A 131 -10.47 7.59 -11.91
C TYR A 131 -11.50 7.78 -13.02
N GLU A 132 -11.32 8.82 -13.83
CA GLU A 132 -12.20 9.16 -14.95
C GLU A 132 -12.31 8.02 -15.96
N ASN A 133 -11.26 7.19 -16.11
CA ASN A 133 -11.29 6.02 -16.99
C ASN A 133 -11.85 4.75 -16.32
N GLY A 134 -12.37 4.85 -15.09
CA GLY A 134 -13.00 3.77 -14.34
C GLY A 134 -12.07 2.88 -13.53
N LEU A 135 -10.74 3.02 -13.65
CA LEU A 135 -9.80 2.29 -12.80
C LEU A 135 -10.00 2.65 -11.33
N LEU A 136 -9.99 1.64 -10.46
CA LEU A 136 -10.11 1.81 -9.02
C LEU A 136 -8.75 2.23 -8.43
N GLU A 137 -8.74 3.32 -7.67
CA GLU A 137 -7.67 3.70 -6.76
C GLU A 137 -7.99 3.18 -5.35
N ILE A 138 -7.02 2.53 -4.71
CA ILE A 138 -7.07 2.14 -3.30
C ILE A 138 -5.97 2.93 -2.58
N PRO A 139 -6.33 4.03 -1.88
CA PRO A 139 -5.38 4.92 -1.25
C PRO A 139 -4.71 4.27 -0.03
N ALA A 140 -3.53 4.76 0.35
CA ALA A 140 -2.98 4.49 1.67
C ALA A 140 -3.51 5.45 2.72
N ILE A 141 -3.60 4.96 3.95
CA ILE A 141 -4.13 5.68 5.10
C ILE A 141 -3.24 5.43 6.32
N GLY A 142 -2.93 6.51 7.01
CA GLY A 142 -2.06 6.53 8.17
C GLY A 142 -0.57 6.63 7.80
N TRP A 143 0.27 6.51 8.82
CA TRP A 143 1.71 6.54 8.66
C TRP A 143 2.19 5.35 7.84
N GLN A 144 3.05 5.63 6.87
CA GLN A 144 3.83 4.59 6.21
C GLN A 144 5.04 4.22 7.07
N ASP A 145 5.41 2.95 7.08
CA ASP A 145 6.40 2.44 8.02
C ASP A 145 7.84 2.94 7.85
N THR A 146 8.19 3.42 6.65
CA THR A 146 9.47 4.10 6.40
C THR A 146 9.62 5.37 7.25
N ALA A 147 8.53 5.93 7.78
CA ALA A 147 8.59 7.01 8.76
C ALA A 147 9.04 6.52 10.14
N PHE A 148 8.71 5.27 10.52
CA PHE A 148 9.04 4.70 11.83
C PHE A 148 10.52 4.34 11.95
N SER A 149 11.10 3.79 10.88
CA SER A 149 12.50 3.38 10.84
C SER A 149 13.47 4.57 10.82
N GLY A 150 12.98 5.78 10.48
CA GLY A 150 13.81 6.97 10.32
C GLY A 150 14.75 6.93 9.11
N THR A 151 14.60 5.96 8.20
CA THR A 151 15.47 5.77 7.03
C THR A 151 14.99 6.55 5.79
N SER A 152 13.77 7.10 5.84
CA SER A 152 13.16 7.78 4.70
C SER A 152 13.80 9.14 4.41
N ASN A 153 14.16 9.37 3.15
CA ASN A 153 14.53 10.69 2.63
C ASN A 153 13.31 11.60 2.38
N THR A 154 12.09 11.13 2.65
CA THR A 154 10.89 11.97 2.51
C THR A 154 10.80 12.91 3.71
N LYS A 155 10.62 14.20 3.45
CA LYS A 155 10.40 15.19 4.50
C LYS A 155 9.10 14.90 5.26
N LEU A 156 9.21 14.82 6.59
CA LEU A 156 8.08 14.66 7.50
C LEU A 156 7.70 16.02 8.09
N PHE A 157 6.42 16.21 8.36
CA PHE A 157 5.87 17.45 8.94
C PHE A 157 5.21 17.22 10.30
N GLU A 158 5.19 15.96 10.75
CA GLU A 158 4.69 15.49 12.03
C GLU A 158 5.68 14.44 12.56
N ASN A 159 5.73 14.21 13.87
CA ASN A 159 6.60 13.19 14.45
C ASN A 159 5.94 11.81 14.32
N PRO A 160 6.56 10.83 13.64
CA PRO A 160 6.05 9.47 13.59
C PRO A 160 6.33 8.73 14.91
N PRO A 161 5.60 7.64 15.20
CA PRO A 161 5.95 6.75 16.29
C PRO A 161 7.33 6.11 16.01
N THR A 162 8.15 5.98 17.05
CA THR A 162 9.59 5.67 16.93
C THR A 162 9.98 4.31 17.51
N ASN A 163 9.06 3.66 18.23
CA ASN A 163 9.28 2.34 18.83
C ASN A 163 8.03 1.46 18.69
N LEU A 164 8.21 0.15 18.91
CA LEU A 164 7.15 -0.84 18.72
C LEU A 164 5.88 -0.55 19.53
N LEU A 165 6.01 -0.05 20.76
CA LEU A 165 4.85 0.25 21.61
C LEU A 165 4.05 1.44 21.05
N GLU A 166 4.74 2.51 20.65
CA GLU A 166 4.11 3.67 19.99
C GLU A 166 3.45 3.27 18.67
N ILE A 167 4.10 2.43 17.87
CA ILE A 167 3.57 1.93 16.59
C ILE A 167 2.30 1.10 16.81
N LEU A 168 2.29 0.21 17.81
CA LEU A 168 1.11 -0.59 18.17
C LEU A 168 -0.03 0.31 18.65
N THR A 169 0.27 1.27 19.52
CA THR A 169 -0.71 2.24 20.04
C THR A 169 -1.29 3.07 18.89
N TYR A 170 -0.45 3.48 17.95
CA TYR A 170 -0.87 4.22 16.76
C TYR A 170 -1.86 3.42 15.91
N TYR A 171 -1.51 2.17 15.54
CA TYR A 171 -2.41 1.35 14.74
C TYR A 171 -3.72 1.02 15.45
N GLN A 172 -3.68 0.76 16.77
CA GLN A 172 -4.89 0.57 17.57
C GLN A 172 -5.79 1.81 17.52
N GLY A 173 -5.22 3.01 17.68
CA GLY A 173 -5.96 4.27 17.56
C GLY A 173 -6.58 4.46 16.18
N LEU A 174 -5.82 4.20 15.11
CA LEU A 174 -6.30 4.29 13.73
C LEU A 174 -7.46 3.31 13.46
N PHE A 175 -7.36 2.08 13.97
CA PHE A 175 -8.42 1.07 13.82
C PHE A 175 -9.69 1.47 14.58
N LEU A 176 -9.55 1.99 15.80
CA LEU A 176 -10.67 2.50 16.59
C LEU A 176 -11.36 3.68 15.90
N GLU A 177 -10.59 4.64 15.38
CA GLU A 177 -11.11 5.77 14.61
C GLU A 177 -11.90 5.30 13.38
N ALA A 178 -11.34 4.36 12.61
CA ALA A 178 -11.99 3.80 11.43
C ALA A 178 -13.27 3.03 11.78
N ASN A 179 -13.27 2.26 12.87
CA ASN A 179 -14.45 1.52 13.32
C ASN A 179 -15.57 2.47 13.78
N GLN A 180 -15.25 3.50 14.57
CA GLN A 180 -16.22 4.53 14.96
C GLN A 180 -16.78 5.26 13.73
N LEU A 181 -15.93 5.55 12.75
CA LEU A 181 -16.35 6.17 11.50
C LEU A 181 -17.30 5.24 10.73
N SER A 182 -16.93 3.97 10.55
CA SER A 182 -17.74 2.93 9.89
C SER A 182 -19.15 2.84 10.49
N GLN A 183 -19.24 2.78 11.82
CA GLN A 183 -20.52 2.78 12.54
C GLN A 183 -21.34 4.05 12.29
N LYS A 184 -20.69 5.22 12.28
CA LYS A 184 -21.35 6.51 12.06
C LYS A 184 -21.93 6.64 10.64
N ILE A 185 -21.25 6.10 9.64
CA ILE A 185 -21.64 6.21 8.23
C ILE A 185 -22.36 4.96 7.69
N GLU A 186 -22.54 3.95 8.54
CA GLU A 186 -23.19 2.67 8.24
C GLU A 186 -22.65 1.97 6.98
N ARG A 187 -21.32 2.01 6.80
CA ARG A 187 -20.63 1.30 5.71
C ARG A 187 -19.19 0.96 6.07
N ASP A 188 -18.64 -0.02 5.37
CA ASP A 188 -17.25 -0.44 5.53
C ASP A 188 -16.27 0.72 5.31
N VAL A 189 -15.20 0.73 6.12
CA VAL A 189 -14.08 1.66 6.02
C VAL A 189 -12.80 0.86 5.80
N PHE A 190 -12.14 1.11 4.67
CA PHE A 190 -10.93 0.44 4.28
C PHE A 190 -9.70 1.24 4.70
N LEU A 191 -8.69 0.56 5.25
CA LEU A 191 -7.41 1.14 5.66
C LEU A 191 -6.27 0.53 4.86
N GLY A 192 -5.71 1.28 3.91
CA GLY A 192 -4.56 0.85 3.12
C GLY A 192 -3.24 1.08 3.86
N LEU A 193 -2.72 0.06 4.54
CA LEU A 193 -1.41 0.17 5.22
C LEU A 193 -0.25 -0.02 4.23
N VAL A 194 0.84 0.72 4.42
CA VAL A 194 2.07 0.61 3.63
C VAL A 194 3.20 0.18 4.53
N MET A 195 3.68 -1.05 4.30
CA MET A 195 4.73 -1.68 5.09
C MET A 195 5.77 -2.33 4.19
N HIS A 196 7.04 -2.19 4.55
CA HIS A 196 8.20 -2.70 3.86
C HIS A 196 8.94 -3.69 4.76
N PRO A 197 9.25 -4.92 4.28
CA PRO A 197 9.97 -5.90 5.10
C PRO A 197 11.28 -5.38 5.69
N TYR A 198 11.99 -4.52 4.94
CA TYR A 198 13.22 -3.88 5.40
C TYR A 198 12.96 -2.97 6.60
N ASP A 199 12.03 -2.03 6.49
CA ASP A 199 11.73 -1.06 7.55
C ASP A 199 11.14 -1.71 8.79
N VAL A 200 10.23 -2.67 8.63
CA VAL A 200 9.69 -3.49 9.74
C VAL A 200 10.79 -4.13 10.57
N SER A 201 11.88 -4.57 9.92
CA SER A 201 12.99 -5.25 10.61
C SER A 201 13.73 -4.37 11.63
N PHE A 202 13.63 -3.04 11.54
CA PHE A 202 14.28 -2.12 12.48
C PHE A 202 13.56 -2.05 13.83
N TYR A 203 12.22 -2.12 13.82
CA TYR A 203 11.39 -1.88 15.00
C TYR A 203 10.61 -3.11 15.48
N ASP A 204 10.48 -4.18 14.69
CA ASP A 204 9.84 -5.44 15.09
C ASP A 204 10.82 -6.63 15.12
N LYS A 205 11.83 -6.53 15.98
CA LYS A 205 12.91 -7.54 16.12
C LYS A 205 12.37 -8.94 16.43
N ASP A 206 11.29 -9.01 17.20
CA ASP A 206 10.69 -10.27 17.65
C ASP A 206 9.54 -10.76 16.74
N ASN A 207 9.22 -10.02 15.67
CA ASN A 207 8.18 -10.36 14.71
C ASN A 207 6.79 -10.50 15.34
N SER A 208 6.53 -9.63 16.31
CA SER A 208 5.31 -9.62 17.11
C SER A 208 4.30 -8.59 16.64
N LEU A 209 4.67 -7.67 15.75
CA LEU A 209 3.82 -6.58 15.28
C LEU A 209 2.55 -7.13 14.62
N PHE A 210 2.69 -7.93 13.56
CA PHE A 210 1.55 -8.44 12.80
C PHE A 210 0.55 -9.26 13.64
N PRO A 211 1.00 -10.22 14.48
CA PRO A 211 0.09 -10.92 15.40
C PRO A 211 -0.66 -10.00 16.36
N LYS A 212 0.00 -8.95 16.87
CA LYS A 212 -0.62 -7.99 17.80
C LYS A 212 -1.62 -7.09 17.09
N ILE A 213 -1.26 -6.46 15.97
CA ILE A 213 -2.21 -5.61 15.21
C ILE A 213 -3.41 -6.43 14.72
N LYS A 214 -3.22 -7.71 14.36
CA LYS A 214 -4.33 -8.61 14.00
C LYS A 214 -5.30 -8.79 15.15
N LYS A 215 -4.78 -9.09 16.35
CA LYS A 215 -5.60 -9.26 17.54
C LYS A 215 -6.38 -7.99 17.88
N GLU A 216 -5.72 -6.82 17.81
CA GLU A 216 -6.38 -5.53 18.07
C GLU A 216 -7.49 -5.26 17.04
N LEU A 217 -7.22 -5.46 15.75
CA LEU A 217 -8.20 -5.29 14.68
C LEU A 217 -9.42 -6.22 14.84
N GLU A 218 -9.18 -7.51 15.13
CA GLU A 218 -10.25 -8.49 15.34
C GLU A 218 -11.07 -8.18 16.59
N SER A 219 -10.46 -7.62 17.64
CA SER A 219 -11.16 -7.27 18.89
C SER A 219 -12.24 -6.20 18.71
N ILE A 220 -12.13 -5.39 17.64
CA ILE A 220 -13.11 -4.36 17.30
C ILE A 220 -13.99 -4.74 16.11
N GLY A 221 -13.93 -6.00 15.67
CA GLY A 221 -14.74 -6.54 14.56
C GLY A 221 -14.17 -6.29 13.16
N GLY A 222 -12.92 -5.86 13.04
CA GLY A 222 -12.24 -5.70 11.75
C GLY A 222 -11.54 -6.97 11.25
N SER A 223 -11.12 -6.96 9.99
CA SER A 223 -10.45 -8.09 9.34
C SER A 223 -9.42 -7.63 8.30
N PHE A 224 -8.41 -8.47 8.04
CA PHE A 224 -7.46 -8.26 6.95
C PHE A 224 -7.98 -8.82 5.64
N HIS A 225 -7.81 -8.04 4.59
CA HIS A 225 -8.19 -8.39 3.22
C HIS A 225 -7.07 -8.02 2.25
N THR A 226 -6.99 -8.76 1.15
CA THR A 226 -6.14 -8.40 0.01
C THR A 226 -6.75 -7.21 -0.73
N TYR A 227 -5.93 -6.46 -1.46
CA TYR A 227 -6.43 -5.32 -2.24
C TYR A 227 -7.35 -5.79 -3.38
N GLY A 228 -7.12 -6.98 -3.90
CA GLY A 228 -7.96 -7.65 -4.88
C GLY A 228 -9.34 -8.00 -4.33
N GLU A 229 -9.47 -8.37 -3.05
CA GLU A 229 -10.78 -8.54 -2.38
C GLU A 229 -11.49 -7.20 -2.22
N ILE A 230 -10.76 -6.14 -1.85
CA ILE A 230 -11.32 -4.79 -1.80
C ILE A 230 -11.79 -4.36 -3.19
N SER A 231 -10.99 -4.59 -4.23
CA SER A 231 -11.39 -4.29 -5.61
C SER A 231 -12.68 -4.99 -5.99
N ASN A 232 -12.82 -6.29 -5.67
CA ASN A 232 -14.05 -7.03 -5.94
C ASN A 232 -15.26 -6.47 -5.18
N HIS A 233 -15.06 -5.96 -3.96
CA HIS A 233 -16.14 -5.31 -3.20
C HIS A 233 -16.67 -4.05 -3.89
N PHE A 234 -15.82 -3.30 -4.61
CA PHE A 234 -16.22 -2.08 -5.34
C PHE A 234 -16.69 -2.32 -6.78
N ASP A 235 -16.53 -3.54 -7.30
CA ASP A 235 -16.99 -3.95 -8.64
C ASP A 235 -18.39 -4.58 -8.60
N ASN A 236 -18.88 -4.99 -7.42
CA ASN A 236 -20.23 -5.52 -7.18
C ASN A 236 -21.17 -4.43 -6.64
#